data_AF-A0A1Z3HRX4-F1
#
_entry.id   AF-A0A1Z3HRX4-F1
#
_cell.length_a   1.000
_cell.length_b   1.000
_cell.length_c   1.000
_cell.angle_alpha   90.00
_cell.angle_beta   90.00
_cell.angle_gamma   90.00
#
_symmetry.space_group_name_H-M   'P 1'
#
loop_
_entity.id
_entity.type
_entity.pdbx_description
1 polymer ?
#
loop_
_entity_poly.entity_id
_entity_poly.type
_entity_poly.pdbx_seq_one_letter_code
_entity_poly.pdbx_strand_id
1 'polypeptide(L)'
;MLLVASLGSLFLSFWIVIPAPTARLLPLSVGAPEISPWLLAIQGLILSITLWIGRWGSGLGWPQRLTLLASLIGLSLSLLPLAQLPSTHQQVTLAMQTALGQDYLARIPADLQQRFRPRPLIWVDAFRGIAPSSVAVQQDIVFAQPDGVPLTLTVYGPSLPGSHPTLVAVYGGAWRSGSPNDYESLGRYLAAQGYTVVALDYRHAPRYRFPSQLQDVQTALAYIRDHAADLAIDLTRVAIMGRSAGAQLAAIATYNTSPLPLRAVIDYYGPVDLRAGYERPPIPDPIDTRAVLEDFLGGTPQQVPHLYHQASPIHYVRPELPPTLLVYAGRDHIVQPSYGQDLYQKLKATGNRVVWLSIPWADHAFDTVFHGVSNQLALYHTERFLAWALAAEPPCP
;
A
#
# COMPACT_ATOMS: atom_id res chain seq x y z
N MET A 1 -26.14 -9.40 -27.37
CA MET A 1 -24.94 -9.85 -26.63
C MET A 1 -23.89 -8.74 -26.51
N LEU A 2 -23.35 -8.19 -27.62
CA LEU A 2 -22.31 -7.14 -27.58
C LEU A 2 -22.71 -5.89 -26.79
N LEU A 3 -23.94 -5.40 -26.97
CA LEU A 3 -24.45 -4.26 -26.20
C LEU A 3 -24.42 -4.51 -24.68
N VAL A 4 -24.88 -5.69 -24.24
CA VAL A 4 -24.89 -6.06 -22.82
C VAL A 4 -23.46 -6.14 -22.27
N ALA A 5 -22.54 -6.75 -23.01
CA ALA A 5 -21.14 -6.81 -22.62
C ALA A 5 -20.49 -5.41 -22.55
N SER A 6 -20.79 -4.53 -23.51
CA SER A 6 -20.30 -3.14 -23.54
C SER A 6 -20.79 -2.34 -22.34
N LEU A 7 -22.09 -2.46 -22.02
CA LEU A 7 -22.70 -1.80 -20.87
C LEU A 7 -22.14 -2.34 -19.53
N GLY A 8 -21.93 -3.66 -19.42
CA GLY A 8 -21.31 -4.26 -18.24
C GLY A 8 -19.87 -3.81 -18.02
N SER A 9 -19.06 -3.77 -19.10
CA SER A 9 -17.69 -3.25 -19.01
C SER A 9 -17.68 -1.74 -18.73
N LEU A 10 -18.59 -0.96 -19.32
CA LEU A 10 -18.72 0.47 -19.04
C LEU A 10 -19.10 0.73 -17.58
N PHE A 11 -20.02 -0.07 -17.03
CA PHE A 11 -20.39 -0.01 -15.62
C PHE A 11 -19.15 -0.17 -14.71
N LEU A 12 -18.28 -1.15 -15.01
CA LEU A 12 -17.02 -1.32 -14.27
C LEU A 12 -16.06 -0.15 -14.50
N SER A 13 -15.93 0.36 -15.73
CA SER A 13 -15.06 1.50 -16.04
C SER A 13 -15.46 2.79 -15.32
N PHE A 14 -16.75 3.00 -14.99
CA PHE A 14 -17.18 4.16 -14.20
C PHE A 14 -16.56 4.18 -12.80
N TRP A 15 -16.32 3.02 -12.19
CA TRP A 15 -15.71 2.93 -10.87
C TRP A 15 -14.24 3.40 -10.83
N ILE A 16 -13.60 3.63 -11.99
CA ILE A 16 -12.29 4.28 -12.06
C ILE A 16 -12.37 5.74 -11.57
N VAL A 17 -13.52 6.40 -11.77
CA VAL A 17 -13.69 7.83 -11.49
C VAL A 17 -14.79 8.13 -10.47
N ILE A 18 -15.56 7.13 -10.04
CA ILE A 18 -16.64 7.29 -9.05
C ILE A 18 -16.19 6.73 -7.69
N PRO A 19 -16.26 7.52 -6.61
CA PRO A 19 -16.02 7.03 -5.26
C PRO A 19 -17.09 6.03 -4.81
N ALA A 20 -16.68 5.01 -4.05
CA ALA A 20 -17.62 4.08 -3.44
C ALA A 20 -18.43 4.75 -2.31
N PRO A 21 -19.78 4.81 -2.39
CA PRO A 21 -20.58 5.45 -1.34
C PRO A 21 -20.76 4.58 -0.09
N THR A 22 -20.45 3.29 -0.17
CA THR A 22 -20.62 2.31 0.91
C THR A 22 -19.51 1.28 0.88
N ALA A 23 -19.19 0.67 2.03
CA ALA A 23 -18.22 -0.42 2.13
C ALA A 23 -18.46 -1.57 1.14
N ARG A 24 -19.72 -1.88 0.79
CA ARG A 24 -20.06 -2.96 -0.16
C ARG A 24 -19.60 -2.68 -1.58
N LEU A 25 -19.48 -1.40 -1.96
CA LEU A 25 -19.08 -0.96 -3.30
C LEU A 25 -17.59 -0.62 -3.37
N LEU A 26 -16.90 -0.57 -2.23
CA LEU A 26 -15.47 -0.28 -2.15
C LEU A 26 -14.62 -1.22 -3.03
N PRO A 27 -14.88 -2.55 -3.10
CA PRO A 27 -14.11 -3.41 -4.01
C PRO A 27 -14.17 -2.99 -5.48
N LEU A 28 -15.24 -2.30 -5.91
CA LEU A 28 -15.35 -1.82 -7.29
C LEU A 28 -14.48 -0.58 -7.53
N SER A 29 -14.50 0.41 -6.63
CA SER A 29 -13.66 1.62 -6.77
C SER A 29 -12.17 1.31 -6.62
N VAL A 30 -11.83 0.37 -5.72
CA VAL A 30 -10.46 -0.13 -5.56
C VAL A 30 -10.04 -0.97 -6.76
N GLY A 31 -10.87 -1.91 -7.21
CA GLY A 31 -10.48 -2.86 -8.24
C GLY A 31 -10.47 -2.31 -9.67
N ALA A 32 -11.39 -1.41 -10.02
CA ALA A 32 -11.57 -0.97 -11.40
C ALA A 32 -10.35 -0.26 -12.02
N PRO A 33 -9.64 0.67 -11.33
CA PRO A 33 -8.39 1.22 -11.82
C PRO A 33 -7.31 0.14 -12.03
N GLU A 34 -7.25 -0.84 -11.14
CA GLU A 34 -6.22 -1.89 -11.15
C GLU A 34 -6.37 -2.87 -12.31
N ILE A 35 -7.62 -3.20 -12.69
CA ILE A 35 -7.93 -4.05 -13.84
C ILE A 35 -8.17 -3.26 -15.14
N SER A 36 -7.83 -1.97 -15.16
CA SER A 36 -8.02 -1.11 -16.34
C SER A 36 -7.43 -1.67 -17.66
N PRO A 37 -6.30 -2.42 -17.68
CA PRO A 37 -5.83 -3.09 -18.90
C PRO A 37 -6.82 -4.12 -19.45
N TRP A 38 -7.48 -4.89 -18.58
CA TRP A 38 -8.53 -5.84 -18.97
C TRP A 38 -9.75 -5.13 -19.52
N LEU A 39 -10.20 -4.07 -18.85
CA LEU A 39 -11.34 -3.27 -19.31
C LEU A 39 -11.07 -2.63 -20.69
N LEU A 40 -9.84 -2.14 -20.91
CA LEU A 40 -9.41 -1.60 -22.21
C LEU A 40 -9.43 -2.68 -23.30
N ALA A 41 -8.89 -3.86 -23.01
CA ALA A 41 -8.86 -4.97 -23.97
C ALA A 41 -10.28 -5.45 -24.33
N ILE A 42 -11.17 -5.60 -23.34
CA ILE A 42 -12.55 -6.01 -23.54
C ILE A 42 -13.31 -4.98 -24.38
N GLN A 43 -13.23 -3.70 -24.03
CA GLN A 43 -13.93 -2.65 -24.78
C GLN A 43 -13.38 -2.49 -26.19
N GLY A 44 -12.06 -2.62 -26.37
CA GLY A 44 -11.42 -2.62 -27.69
C GLY A 44 -11.94 -3.76 -28.57
N LEU A 45 -12.00 -4.98 -28.02
CA LEU A 45 -12.54 -6.14 -28.73
C LEU A 45 -14.00 -5.95 -29.13
N ILE A 46 -14.85 -5.48 -28.21
CA ILE A 46 -16.27 -5.23 -28.48
C ILE A 46 -16.44 -4.16 -29.56
N LEU A 47 -15.67 -3.08 -29.50
CA LEU A 47 -15.66 -2.02 -30.50
C LEU A 47 -15.27 -2.58 -31.88
N SER A 48 -14.18 -3.35 -31.96
CA SER A 48 -13.70 -3.96 -33.21
C SER A 48 -14.73 -4.92 -33.83
N ILE A 49 -15.34 -5.80 -33.04
CA ILE A 49 -16.37 -6.74 -33.52
C ILE A 49 -17.60 -5.96 -34.02
N THR A 50 -18.02 -4.92 -33.29
CA THR A 50 -19.20 -4.12 -33.68
C THR A 50 -18.98 -3.38 -35.00
N LEU A 51 -17.79 -2.79 -35.20
CA LEU A 51 -17.40 -2.15 -36.46
C LEU A 51 -17.29 -3.17 -37.60
N TRP A 52 -16.76 -4.36 -37.33
CA TRP A 52 -16.66 -5.43 -38.33
C TRP A 52 -18.04 -5.89 -38.80
N ILE A 53 -18.97 -6.18 -37.89
CA ILE A 53 -20.36 -6.54 -38.24
C ILE A 53 -21.02 -5.43 -39.06
N GLY A 54 -20.80 -4.16 -38.68
CA GLY A 54 -21.35 -3.00 -39.38
C GLY A 54 -20.87 -2.85 -40.82
N ARG A 55 -19.71 -3.41 -41.19
CA ARG A 55 -19.17 -3.40 -42.56
C ARG A 55 -19.85 -4.39 -43.51
N TRP A 56 -20.36 -5.50 -42.98
CA TRP A 56 -20.97 -6.58 -43.77
C TRP A 56 -22.49 -6.56 -43.76
N GLY A 57 -23.10 -5.75 -42.89
CA GLY A 57 -24.56 -5.55 -42.81
C GLY A 57 -25.05 -4.36 -43.64
N SER A 58 -26.35 -4.10 -43.58
CA SER A 58 -27.02 -2.94 -44.19
C SER A 58 -26.78 -1.62 -43.43
N GLY A 59 -25.63 -1.48 -42.76
CA GLY A 59 -25.30 -0.36 -41.87
C GLY A 59 -25.53 -0.62 -40.38
N LEU A 60 -25.21 0.37 -39.54
CA LEU A 60 -25.28 0.28 -38.07
C LEU A 60 -26.69 0.60 -37.56
N GLY A 61 -27.38 -0.43 -37.05
CA GLY A 61 -28.61 -0.30 -36.28
C GLY A 61 -28.40 0.40 -34.93
N TRP A 62 -29.51 0.79 -34.28
CA TRP A 62 -29.46 1.48 -32.99
C TRP A 62 -28.70 0.71 -31.89
N PRO A 63 -28.78 -0.64 -31.76
CA PRO A 63 -28.03 -1.35 -30.73
C PRO A 63 -26.53 -1.28 -30.97
N GLN A 64 -26.09 -1.36 -32.23
CA GLN A 64 -24.68 -1.23 -32.59
C GLN A 64 -24.17 0.18 -32.30
N ARG A 65 -24.93 1.23 -32.63
CA ARG A 65 -24.56 2.62 -32.31
C ARG A 65 -24.39 2.83 -30.80
N LEU A 66 -25.32 2.32 -30.00
CA LEU A 66 -25.23 2.39 -28.55
C LEU A 66 -24.03 1.59 -28.01
N THR A 67 -23.75 0.42 -28.59
CA THR A 67 -22.55 -0.39 -28.26
C THR A 67 -21.26 0.38 -28.56
N LEU A 68 -21.16 1.03 -29.72
CA LEU A 68 -20.00 1.85 -30.08
C LEU A 68 -19.83 3.00 -29.09
N LEU A 69 -20.91 3.74 -28.77
CA LEU A 69 -20.87 4.83 -27.81
C LEU A 69 -20.43 4.35 -26.43
N ALA A 70 -21.06 3.31 -25.90
CA ALA A 70 -20.73 2.76 -24.58
C ALA A 70 -19.28 2.24 -24.51
N SER A 71 -18.80 1.56 -25.57
CA SER A 71 -17.41 1.08 -25.63
C SER A 71 -16.40 2.21 -25.80
N LEU A 72 -16.72 3.29 -26.52
CA LEU A 72 -15.85 4.47 -26.61
C LEU A 72 -15.71 5.17 -25.25
N ILE A 73 -16.82 5.39 -24.52
CA ILE A 73 -16.77 5.96 -23.17
C ILE A 73 -15.97 5.05 -22.24
N GLY A 74 -16.25 3.74 -22.28
CA GLY A 74 -15.53 2.75 -21.47
C GLY A 74 -14.03 2.74 -21.74
N LEU A 75 -13.62 2.79 -23.01
CA LEU A 75 -12.22 2.92 -23.42
C LEU A 75 -11.58 4.18 -22.86
N SER A 76 -12.25 5.33 -22.98
CA SER A 76 -11.73 6.61 -22.46
C SER A 76 -11.49 6.55 -20.96
N LEU A 77 -12.44 6.01 -20.18
CA LEU A 77 -12.30 5.84 -18.73
C LEU A 77 -11.19 4.85 -18.37
N SER A 78 -11.14 3.70 -19.03
CA SER A 78 -10.12 2.66 -18.79
C SER A 78 -8.72 3.04 -19.25
N LEU A 79 -8.58 4.04 -20.12
CA LEU A 79 -7.28 4.58 -20.51
C LEU A 79 -6.69 5.52 -19.46
N LEU A 80 -7.49 6.09 -18.55
CA LEU A 80 -7.04 7.12 -17.61
C LEU A 80 -5.86 6.69 -16.72
N PRO A 81 -5.84 5.50 -16.08
CA PRO A 81 -4.68 5.07 -15.29
C PRO A 81 -3.40 4.96 -16.14
N LEU A 82 -3.54 4.37 -17.32
CA LEU A 82 -2.42 4.11 -18.24
C LEU A 82 -1.87 5.40 -18.85
N ALA A 83 -2.73 6.38 -19.13
CA ALA A 83 -2.34 7.69 -19.65
C ALA A 83 -1.58 8.52 -18.60
N GLN A 84 -1.92 8.37 -17.32
CA GLN A 84 -1.28 9.09 -16.21
C GLN A 84 -0.03 8.38 -15.68
N LEU A 85 0.18 7.10 -16.00
CA LEU A 85 1.29 6.30 -15.50
C LEU A 85 2.68 6.91 -15.80
N PRO A 86 3.01 7.36 -17.04
CA PRO A 86 4.35 7.86 -17.34
C PRO A 86 4.71 9.13 -16.54
N SER A 87 3.78 10.09 -16.47
CA SER A 87 4.00 11.33 -15.72
C SER A 87 4.09 11.06 -14.22
N THR A 88 3.28 10.16 -13.69
CA THR A 88 3.34 9.75 -12.29
C THR A 88 4.67 9.07 -11.97
N HIS A 89 5.12 8.13 -12.81
CA HIS A 89 6.41 7.49 -12.66
C HIS A 89 7.58 8.49 -12.68
N GLN A 90 7.54 9.48 -13.57
CA GLN A 90 8.55 10.54 -13.63
C GLN A 90 8.55 11.40 -12.36
N GLN A 91 7.37 11.81 -11.86
CA GLN A 91 7.24 12.60 -10.63
C GLN A 91 7.82 11.87 -9.41
N VAL A 92 7.51 10.58 -9.27
CA VAL A 92 8.03 9.76 -8.17
C VAL A 92 9.54 9.54 -8.30
N THR A 93 10.04 9.33 -9.53
CA THR A 93 11.48 9.22 -9.78
C THR A 93 12.22 10.48 -9.35
N LEU A 94 11.67 11.67 -9.66
CA LEU A 94 12.23 12.95 -9.22
C LEU A 94 12.14 13.12 -7.70
N ALA A 95 11.04 12.66 -7.07
CA ALA A 95 10.90 12.68 -5.61
C ALA A 95 11.95 11.81 -4.92
N MET A 96 12.20 10.60 -5.44
CA MET A 96 13.27 9.71 -4.98
C MET A 96 14.65 10.37 -5.12
N GLN A 97 14.97 10.94 -6.29
CA GLN A 97 16.24 11.63 -6.52
C GLN A 97 16.44 12.85 -5.61
N THR A 98 15.36 13.60 -5.38
CA THR A 98 15.40 14.81 -4.53
C THR A 98 15.64 14.44 -3.07
N ALA A 99 15.00 13.38 -2.57
CA ALA A 99 15.08 13.00 -1.16
C ALA A 99 16.32 12.14 -0.84
N LEU A 100 16.76 11.29 -1.79
CA LEU A 100 17.80 10.27 -1.56
C LEU A 100 19.14 10.58 -2.25
N GLY A 101 19.17 11.59 -3.12
CA GLY A 101 20.31 11.93 -3.98
C GLY A 101 20.11 11.49 -5.43
N GLN A 102 20.70 12.22 -6.38
CA GLN A 102 20.56 11.97 -7.82
C GLN A 102 21.08 10.58 -8.25
N ASP A 103 22.09 10.09 -7.54
CA ASP A 103 22.79 8.84 -7.76
C ASP A 103 22.43 7.78 -6.71
N TYR A 104 21.28 7.89 -6.03
CA TYR A 104 20.93 6.98 -4.93
C TYR A 104 20.98 5.50 -5.32
N LEU A 105 20.68 5.16 -6.58
CA LEU A 105 20.79 3.80 -7.12
C LEU A 105 22.23 3.28 -7.14
N ALA A 106 23.24 4.14 -7.29
CA ALA A 106 24.65 3.73 -7.27
C ALA A 106 25.09 3.18 -5.91
N ARG A 107 24.35 3.49 -4.83
CA ARG A 107 24.59 2.95 -3.49
C ARG A 107 23.98 1.56 -3.28
N ILE A 108 23.16 1.08 -4.21
CA ILE A 108 22.52 -0.23 -4.14
C ILE A 108 23.43 -1.25 -4.85
N PRO A 109 23.78 -2.38 -4.21
CA PRO A 109 24.56 -3.44 -4.86
C PRO A 109 23.97 -3.89 -6.20
N ALA A 110 24.82 -4.06 -7.22
CA ALA A 110 24.37 -4.37 -8.57
C ALA A 110 23.64 -5.72 -8.67
N ASP A 111 24.04 -6.71 -7.87
CA ASP A 111 23.39 -8.01 -7.78
C ASP A 111 21.96 -7.92 -7.21
N LEU A 112 21.72 -6.98 -6.29
CA LEU A 112 20.39 -6.69 -5.76
C LEU A 112 19.54 -5.94 -6.81
N GLN A 113 20.12 -4.97 -7.52
CA GLN A 113 19.44 -4.25 -8.59
C GLN A 113 18.97 -5.17 -9.73
N GLN A 114 19.71 -6.23 -10.04
CA GLN A 114 19.35 -7.21 -11.07
C GLN A 114 18.07 -8.00 -10.74
N ARG A 115 17.70 -8.08 -9.46
CA ARG A 115 16.51 -8.82 -9.02
C ARG A 115 15.25 -7.95 -9.09
N PHE A 116 15.42 -6.61 -9.06
CA PHE A 116 14.32 -5.65 -9.09
C PHE A 116 13.43 -5.80 -10.32
N ARG A 117 12.21 -5.31 -10.17
CA ARG A 117 11.32 -5.13 -11.30
C ARG A 117 11.97 -4.16 -12.30
N PRO A 118 12.06 -4.52 -13.58
CA PRO A 118 12.74 -3.70 -14.58
C PRO A 118 11.92 -2.48 -15.02
N ARG A 119 10.59 -2.48 -14.80
CA ARG A 119 9.68 -1.43 -15.25
C ARG A 119 8.54 -1.20 -14.25
N PRO A 120 8.00 0.03 -14.16
CA PRO A 120 6.85 0.33 -13.29
C PRO A 120 5.55 -0.37 -13.73
N LEU A 121 5.48 -0.85 -14.97
CA LEU A 121 4.40 -1.69 -15.47
C LEU A 121 5.00 -2.78 -16.38
N ILE A 122 4.67 -4.04 -16.11
CA ILE A 122 4.91 -5.17 -17.02
C ILE A 122 3.54 -5.66 -17.46
N TRP A 123 3.24 -5.49 -18.74
CA TRP A 123 1.92 -5.79 -19.30
C TRP A 123 1.48 -7.22 -19.04
N VAL A 124 2.38 -8.19 -19.14
CA VAL A 124 2.05 -9.60 -18.93
C VAL A 124 1.52 -9.82 -17.50
N ASP A 125 2.11 -9.19 -16.50
CA ASP A 125 1.68 -9.33 -15.10
C ASP A 125 0.30 -8.71 -14.86
N ALA A 126 -0.04 -7.63 -15.57
CA ALA A 126 -1.37 -7.03 -15.48
C ALA A 126 -2.49 -7.97 -15.97
N PHE A 127 -2.17 -8.94 -16.84
CA PHE A 127 -3.12 -9.93 -17.35
C PHE A 127 -3.00 -11.30 -16.65
N ARG A 128 -1.78 -11.72 -16.29
CA ARG A 128 -1.50 -13.07 -15.78
C ARG A 128 -1.21 -13.13 -14.28
N GLY A 129 -1.11 -11.98 -13.62
CA GLY A 129 -0.62 -11.87 -12.26
C GLY A 129 0.90 -11.88 -12.18
N ILE A 130 1.41 -11.48 -11.02
CA ILE A 130 2.82 -11.67 -10.65
C ILE A 130 2.95 -13.09 -10.12
N ALA A 131 3.79 -13.92 -10.76
CA ALA A 131 3.95 -15.31 -10.38
C ALA A 131 4.43 -15.43 -8.91
N PRO A 132 3.77 -16.26 -8.08
CA PRO A 132 4.23 -16.47 -6.71
C PRO A 132 5.60 -17.14 -6.73
N SER A 133 6.50 -16.67 -5.87
CA SER A 133 7.82 -17.27 -5.73
C SER A 133 7.82 -18.38 -4.69
N SER A 134 8.53 -19.47 -4.99
CA SER A 134 8.79 -20.53 -4.03
C SER A 134 9.84 -20.06 -3.04
N VAL A 135 9.43 -19.80 -1.81
CA VAL A 135 10.26 -19.26 -0.71
C VAL A 135 9.98 -20.03 0.57
N ALA A 136 10.86 -19.93 1.56
CA ALA A 136 10.60 -20.46 2.88
C ALA A 136 9.51 -19.63 3.56
N VAL A 137 8.49 -20.29 4.11
CA VAL A 137 7.42 -19.62 4.87
C VAL A 137 7.25 -20.36 6.19
N GLN A 138 7.37 -19.63 7.29
CA GLN A 138 7.07 -20.11 8.64
C GLN A 138 5.87 -19.34 9.16
N GLN A 139 4.77 -20.04 9.44
CA GLN A 139 3.52 -19.45 9.93
C GLN A 139 3.35 -19.73 11.42
N ASP A 140 2.45 -18.97 12.05
CA ASP A 140 1.95 -19.21 13.41
C ASP A 140 3.04 -19.23 14.51
N ILE A 141 4.12 -18.47 14.32
CA ILE A 141 5.15 -18.30 15.35
C ILE A 141 4.59 -17.42 16.45
N VAL A 142 4.16 -18.00 17.57
CA VAL A 142 3.60 -17.24 18.70
C VAL A 142 4.69 -16.41 19.36
N PHE A 143 4.54 -15.08 19.36
CA PHE A 143 5.50 -14.16 20.00
C PHE A 143 5.01 -13.61 21.34
N ALA A 144 3.70 -13.60 21.59
CA ALA A 144 3.10 -13.13 22.84
C ALA A 144 1.68 -13.70 23.04
N GLN A 145 1.19 -13.65 24.28
CA GLN A 145 -0.20 -14.01 24.63
C GLN A 145 -0.89 -12.99 25.59
N PRO A 146 -0.95 -11.69 25.25
CA PRO A 146 -1.60 -10.70 26.11
C PRO A 146 -3.10 -10.99 26.24
N ASP A 147 -3.64 -10.90 27.45
CA ASP A 147 -5.05 -11.22 27.76
C ASP A 147 -5.51 -12.60 27.27
N GLY A 148 -4.58 -13.55 27.15
CA GLY A 148 -4.84 -14.90 26.63
C GLY A 148 -5.08 -14.96 25.12
N VAL A 149 -4.81 -13.88 24.38
CA VAL A 149 -4.88 -13.86 22.91
C VAL A 149 -3.51 -14.22 22.33
N PRO A 150 -3.34 -15.37 21.66
CA PRO A 150 -2.09 -15.69 21.01
C PRO A 150 -1.87 -14.76 19.81
N LEU A 151 -0.74 -14.06 19.81
CA LEU A 151 -0.30 -13.21 18.70
C LEU A 151 0.86 -13.89 17.98
N THR A 152 0.77 -13.95 16.65
CA THR A 152 1.70 -14.71 15.82
C THR A 152 2.50 -13.84 14.84
N LEU A 153 3.63 -14.37 14.39
CA LEU A 153 4.38 -13.88 13.25
C LEU A 153 4.25 -14.87 12.09
N THR A 154 4.24 -14.34 10.87
CA THR A 154 4.56 -15.11 9.67
C THR A 154 5.84 -14.58 9.06
N VAL A 155 6.81 -15.47 8.82
CA VAL A 155 8.13 -15.15 8.29
C VAL A 155 8.27 -15.71 6.89
N TYR A 156 8.46 -14.84 5.91
CA TYR A 156 8.81 -15.17 4.53
C TYR A 156 10.33 -14.95 4.38
N GLY A 157 11.08 -16.03 4.18
CA GLY A 157 12.54 -15.99 4.13
C GLY A 157 13.08 -16.36 2.75
N PRO A 158 14.21 -15.76 2.31
CA PRO A 158 14.89 -16.18 1.10
C PRO A 158 15.48 -17.58 1.27
N SER A 159 15.61 -18.33 0.18
CA SER A 159 16.30 -19.64 0.17
C SER A 159 17.83 -19.49 0.16
N LEU A 160 18.36 -18.53 0.92
CA LEU A 160 19.78 -18.17 0.99
C LEU A 160 20.30 -18.37 2.43
N PRO A 161 21.54 -18.85 2.61
CA PRO A 161 22.14 -18.98 3.93
C PRO A 161 22.45 -17.60 4.56
N GLY A 162 22.54 -17.55 5.89
CA GLY A 162 22.92 -16.35 6.65
C GLY A 162 21.74 -15.48 7.07
N SER A 163 22.04 -14.27 7.55
CA SER A 163 21.06 -13.28 8.00
C SER A 163 20.79 -12.22 6.94
N HIS A 164 19.52 -11.85 6.78
CA HIS A 164 19.05 -11.06 5.63
C HIS A 164 18.51 -9.68 6.04
N PRO A 165 18.60 -8.68 5.15
CA PRO A 165 17.89 -7.42 5.35
C PRO A 165 16.39 -7.71 5.49
N THR A 166 15.74 -7.04 6.45
CA THR A 166 14.41 -7.42 6.91
C THR A 166 13.40 -6.30 6.80
N LEU A 167 12.19 -6.65 6.34
CA LEU A 167 11.01 -5.81 6.39
C LEU A 167 10.02 -6.36 7.41
N VAL A 168 9.78 -5.62 8.49
CA VAL A 168 8.67 -5.90 9.42
C VAL A 168 7.39 -5.30 8.83
N ALA A 169 6.30 -6.06 8.78
CA ALA A 169 5.09 -5.69 8.08
C ALA A 169 3.86 -5.69 9.00
N VAL A 170 3.13 -4.57 9.05
CA VAL A 170 1.96 -4.34 9.91
C VAL A 170 0.70 -4.10 9.08
N TYR A 171 -0.27 -5.01 9.14
CA TYR A 171 -1.42 -5.00 8.22
C TYR A 171 -2.46 -3.92 8.61
N GLY A 172 -3.32 -3.60 7.63
CA GLY A 172 -4.40 -2.62 7.76
C GLY A 172 -5.65 -3.17 8.44
N GLY A 173 -6.83 -2.82 7.95
CA GLY A 173 -8.10 -3.35 8.48
C GLY A 173 -8.73 -2.52 9.59
N ALA A 174 -8.47 -1.20 9.58
CA ALA A 174 -9.12 -0.22 10.46
C ALA A 174 -9.00 -0.56 11.96
N TRP A 175 -7.89 -1.20 12.36
CA TRP A 175 -7.64 -1.74 13.71
C TRP A 175 -8.66 -2.78 14.21
N ARG A 176 -9.63 -3.17 13.38
CA ARG A 176 -10.79 -4.02 13.74
C ARG A 176 -10.69 -5.43 13.16
N SER A 177 -9.80 -5.64 12.20
CA SER A 177 -9.67 -6.88 11.44
C SER A 177 -8.32 -6.94 10.72
N GLY A 178 -8.06 -8.06 10.05
CA GLY A 178 -6.84 -8.30 9.29
C GLY A 178 -6.00 -9.42 9.90
N SER A 179 -4.91 -9.79 9.23
CA SER A 179 -3.99 -10.81 9.71
C SER A 179 -2.62 -10.70 9.03
N PRO A 180 -1.57 -11.38 9.56
CA PRO A 180 -0.28 -11.49 8.88
C PRO A 180 -0.36 -12.02 7.44
N ASN A 181 -1.40 -12.78 7.08
CA ASN A 181 -1.59 -13.33 5.73
C ASN A 181 -1.89 -12.26 4.67
N ASP A 182 -2.30 -11.05 5.06
CA ASP A 182 -2.51 -9.93 4.14
C ASP A 182 -1.22 -9.53 3.40
N TYR A 183 -0.07 -9.94 3.93
CA TYR A 183 1.24 -9.74 3.33
C TYR A 183 1.74 -10.91 2.50
N GLU A 184 1.00 -12.00 2.28
CA GLU A 184 1.53 -13.19 1.60
C GLU A 184 2.17 -12.88 0.24
N SER A 185 1.46 -12.16 -0.63
CA SER A 185 1.98 -11.82 -1.96
C SER A 185 3.25 -10.96 -1.89
N LEU A 186 3.27 -9.94 -1.02
CA LEU A 186 4.43 -9.06 -0.87
C LEU A 186 5.60 -9.77 -0.18
N GLY A 187 5.31 -10.57 0.85
CA GLY A 187 6.26 -11.35 1.61
C GLY A 187 7.00 -12.34 0.73
N ARG A 188 6.25 -13.12 -0.08
CA ARG A 188 6.85 -14.02 -1.07
C ARG A 188 7.66 -13.27 -2.13
N TYR A 189 7.13 -12.15 -2.63
CA TYR A 189 7.82 -11.33 -3.63
C TYR A 189 9.17 -10.83 -3.09
N LEU A 190 9.21 -10.19 -1.92
CA LEU A 190 10.44 -9.65 -1.34
C LEU A 190 11.39 -10.75 -0.84
N ALA A 191 10.87 -11.89 -0.37
CA ALA A 191 11.69 -13.05 -0.05
C ALA A 191 12.45 -13.58 -1.27
N ALA A 192 11.83 -13.59 -2.46
CA ALA A 192 12.52 -13.94 -3.70
C ALA A 192 13.62 -12.93 -4.09
N GLN A 193 13.53 -11.70 -3.59
CA GLN A 193 14.50 -10.63 -3.82
C GLN A 193 15.69 -10.70 -2.84
N GLY A 194 15.61 -11.53 -1.80
CA GLY A 194 16.65 -11.67 -0.78
C GLY A 194 16.37 -10.97 0.55
N TYR A 195 15.12 -10.58 0.82
CA TYR A 195 14.73 -9.98 2.09
C TYR A 195 14.00 -10.99 2.97
N THR A 196 14.20 -10.93 4.28
CA THR A 196 13.24 -11.55 5.21
C THR A 196 12.06 -10.60 5.38
N VAL A 197 10.83 -11.11 5.28
CA VAL A 197 9.62 -10.34 5.61
C VAL A 197 8.96 -10.96 6.84
N VAL A 198 8.79 -10.17 7.90
CA VAL A 198 8.13 -10.60 9.13
C VAL A 198 6.80 -9.86 9.26
N ALA A 199 5.70 -10.54 8.93
CA ALA A 199 4.36 -10.02 9.12
C ALA A 199 3.88 -10.37 10.53
N LEU A 200 3.46 -9.36 11.31
CA LEU A 200 3.08 -9.52 12.72
C LEU A 200 1.58 -9.37 12.94
N ASP A 201 1.09 -10.05 13.97
CA ASP A 201 -0.28 -9.93 14.48
C ASP A 201 -0.43 -8.87 15.57
N TYR A 202 -1.65 -8.34 15.74
CA TYR A 202 -1.99 -7.42 16.83
C TYR A 202 -3.47 -7.52 17.22
N ARG A 203 -3.81 -7.27 18.48
CA ARG A 203 -5.19 -7.35 19.00
C ARG A 203 -6.11 -6.30 18.36
N HIS A 204 -7.38 -6.65 18.11
CA HIS A 204 -8.32 -5.75 17.41
C HIS A 204 -9.29 -4.99 18.33
N ALA A 205 -9.62 -3.77 17.91
CA ALA A 205 -10.71 -2.96 18.44
C ALA A 205 -12.08 -3.51 17.97
N PRO A 206 -13.19 -3.23 18.69
CA PRO A 206 -13.29 -2.44 19.91
C PRO A 206 -12.95 -3.20 21.20
N ARG A 207 -12.71 -4.52 21.11
CA ARG A 207 -12.43 -5.36 22.28
C ARG A 207 -11.14 -4.95 22.98
N TYR A 208 -10.10 -4.68 22.19
CA TYR A 208 -8.82 -4.16 22.66
C TYR A 208 -8.62 -2.78 22.05
N ARG A 209 -8.70 -1.73 22.87
CA ARG A 209 -8.58 -0.34 22.42
C ARG A 209 -7.12 0.11 22.42
N PHE A 210 -6.82 1.18 21.69
CA PHE A 210 -5.51 1.83 21.77
C PHE A 210 -5.16 2.15 23.24
N PRO A 211 -3.93 1.87 23.71
CA PRO A 211 -2.72 1.56 22.94
C PRO A 211 -2.40 0.07 22.75
N SER A 212 -3.36 -0.86 22.95
CA SER A 212 -3.10 -2.32 22.89
C SER A 212 -2.38 -2.75 21.61
N GLN A 213 -2.82 -2.23 20.46
CA GLN A 213 -2.23 -2.52 19.14
C GLN A 213 -0.76 -2.08 19.06
N LEU A 214 -0.46 -0.88 19.56
CA LEU A 214 0.91 -0.34 19.55
C LEU A 214 1.81 -1.15 20.48
N GLN A 215 1.30 -1.55 21.64
CA GLN A 215 2.03 -2.43 22.57
C GLN A 215 2.33 -3.79 21.94
N ASP A 216 1.39 -4.35 21.18
CA ASP A 216 1.59 -5.62 20.49
C ASP A 216 2.67 -5.51 19.39
N VAL A 217 2.65 -4.42 18.60
CA VAL A 217 3.69 -4.12 17.60
C VAL A 217 5.06 -3.96 18.27
N GLN A 218 5.15 -3.22 19.38
CA GLN A 218 6.39 -3.05 20.13
C GLN A 218 6.88 -4.39 20.72
N THR A 219 5.97 -5.24 21.19
CA THR A 219 6.30 -6.57 21.71
C THR A 219 6.85 -7.47 20.59
N ALA A 220 6.26 -7.43 19.40
CA ALA A 220 6.78 -8.15 18.23
C ALA A 220 8.18 -7.64 17.82
N LEU A 221 8.42 -6.32 17.82
CA LEU A 221 9.75 -5.76 17.54
C LEU A 221 10.79 -6.20 18.57
N ALA A 222 10.43 -6.26 19.86
CA ALA A 222 11.29 -6.81 20.90
C ALA A 222 11.56 -8.30 20.70
N TYR A 223 10.54 -9.08 20.35
CA TYR A 223 10.70 -10.50 20.03
C TYR A 223 11.67 -10.72 18.85
N ILE A 224 11.53 -9.94 17.77
CA ILE A 224 12.43 -9.99 16.60
C ILE A 224 13.87 -9.68 17.00
N ARG A 225 14.10 -8.67 17.86
CA ARG A 225 15.42 -8.36 18.40
C ARG A 225 16.03 -9.57 19.11
N ASP A 226 15.24 -10.23 19.96
CA ASP A 226 15.72 -11.28 20.84
C ASP A 226 15.89 -12.63 20.11
N HIS A 227 15.23 -12.83 18.96
CA HIS A 227 15.24 -14.06 18.17
C HIS A 227 15.81 -13.88 16.75
N ALA A 228 16.59 -12.81 16.51
CA ALA A 228 17.06 -12.47 15.17
C ALA A 228 17.86 -13.60 14.49
N ALA A 229 18.66 -14.34 15.25
CA ALA A 229 19.45 -15.46 14.74
C ALA A 229 18.54 -16.59 14.24
N ASP A 230 17.52 -16.97 15.01
CA ASP A 230 16.57 -18.04 14.68
C ASP A 230 15.72 -17.68 13.46
N LEU A 231 15.42 -16.39 13.31
CA LEU A 231 14.64 -15.83 12.20
C LEU A 231 15.49 -15.47 10.98
N ALA A 232 16.81 -15.69 11.01
CA ALA A 232 17.76 -15.29 9.96
C ALA A 232 17.67 -13.79 9.59
N ILE A 233 17.58 -12.93 10.60
CA ILE A 233 17.41 -11.47 10.48
C ILE A 233 18.73 -10.75 10.78
N ASP A 234 19.11 -9.82 9.92
CA ASP A 234 20.18 -8.86 10.21
C ASP A 234 19.59 -7.61 10.90
N LEU A 235 19.83 -7.49 12.20
CA LEU A 235 19.33 -6.38 13.02
C LEU A 235 19.88 -5.00 12.62
N THR A 236 20.97 -4.95 11.85
CA THR A 236 21.52 -3.68 11.33
C THR A 236 20.83 -3.22 10.05
N ARG A 237 19.93 -4.04 9.49
CA ARG A 237 19.23 -3.79 8.23
C ARG A 237 17.74 -4.13 8.35
N VAL A 238 17.05 -3.46 9.28
CA VAL A 238 15.60 -3.63 9.48
C VAL A 238 14.84 -2.37 9.11
N ALA A 239 13.83 -2.49 8.26
CA ALA A 239 12.82 -1.47 7.99
C ALA A 239 11.45 -1.96 8.48
N ILE A 240 10.53 -1.03 8.70
CA ILE A 240 9.12 -1.35 8.97
C ILE A 240 8.22 -0.78 7.89
N MET A 241 7.20 -1.54 7.53
CA MET A 241 6.13 -1.14 6.63
C MET A 241 4.79 -1.34 7.32
N GLY A 242 3.84 -0.47 7.01
CA GLY A 242 2.45 -0.75 7.29
C GLY A 242 1.52 -0.28 6.19
N ARG A 243 0.29 -0.77 6.23
CA ARG A 243 -0.82 -0.37 5.35
C ARG A 243 -1.95 0.21 6.18
N SER A 244 -2.48 1.38 5.80
CA SER A 244 -3.62 2.02 6.48
C SER A 244 -3.41 2.07 8.01
N ALA A 245 -4.31 1.50 8.81
CA ALA A 245 -4.15 1.33 10.26
C ALA A 245 -2.76 0.82 10.70
N GLY A 246 -2.18 -0.14 9.98
CA GLY A 246 -0.85 -0.66 10.27
C GLY A 246 0.27 0.33 9.94
N ALA A 247 0.10 1.20 8.95
CA ALA A 247 1.06 2.26 8.64
C ALA A 247 1.12 3.29 9.78
N GLN A 248 -0.05 3.63 10.35
CA GLN A 248 -0.14 4.46 11.56
C GLN A 248 0.61 3.84 12.74
N LEU A 249 0.43 2.54 13.00
CA LEU A 249 1.15 1.84 14.06
C LEU A 249 2.66 1.78 13.79
N ALA A 250 3.07 1.45 12.57
CA ALA A 250 4.47 1.39 12.15
C ALA A 250 5.18 2.75 12.29
N ALA A 251 4.51 3.83 11.90
CA ALA A 251 5.01 5.18 12.04
C ALA A 251 5.17 5.58 13.51
N ILE A 252 4.20 5.30 14.40
CA ILE A 252 4.36 5.61 15.83
C ILE A 252 5.44 4.75 16.49
N ALA A 253 5.46 3.44 16.21
CA ALA A 253 6.47 2.53 16.74
C ALA A 253 7.89 2.98 16.38
N THR A 254 8.06 3.62 15.22
CA THR A 254 9.36 4.15 14.77
C THR A 254 9.64 5.56 15.29
N TYR A 255 8.69 6.48 15.12
CA TYR A 255 8.90 7.89 15.43
C TYR A 255 8.95 8.15 16.92
N ASN A 256 8.26 7.36 17.75
CA ASN A 256 8.32 7.56 19.19
C ASN A 256 9.56 6.89 19.81
N THR A 257 9.43 5.60 20.15
CA THR A 257 10.49 4.76 20.73
C THR A 257 10.33 3.35 20.19
N SER A 258 11.37 2.86 19.51
CA SER A 258 11.42 1.52 18.93
C SER A 258 12.37 0.62 19.73
N PRO A 259 12.01 -0.65 19.98
CA PRO A 259 12.92 -1.66 20.54
C PRO A 259 14.09 -2.02 19.62
N LEU A 260 13.98 -1.68 18.33
CA LEU A 260 14.96 -1.95 17.27
C LEU A 260 15.42 -0.66 16.59
N PRO A 261 16.68 -0.56 16.16
CA PRO A 261 17.14 0.55 15.32
C PRO A 261 16.58 0.40 13.89
N LEU A 262 15.34 0.85 13.69
CA LEU A 262 14.67 0.81 12.38
C LEU A 262 15.31 1.82 11.44
N ARG A 263 15.75 1.36 10.27
CA ARG A 263 16.44 2.17 9.25
C ARG A 263 15.53 2.92 8.31
N ALA A 264 14.27 2.51 8.20
CA ALA A 264 13.28 3.22 7.39
C ALA A 264 11.84 2.85 7.79
N VAL A 265 10.92 3.73 7.39
CA VAL A 265 9.47 3.53 7.46
C VAL A 265 8.90 3.55 6.04
N ILE A 266 8.05 2.60 5.71
CA ILE A 266 7.24 2.59 4.48
C ILE A 266 5.77 2.65 4.88
N ASP A 267 5.16 3.80 4.66
CA ASP A 267 3.76 4.09 4.98
C ASP A 267 2.94 3.99 3.70
N TYR A 268 2.07 2.97 3.62
CA TYR A 268 1.04 2.89 2.59
C TYR A 268 -0.25 3.47 3.16
N TYR A 269 -0.63 4.66 2.68
CA TYR A 269 -1.90 5.35 2.93
C TYR A 269 -2.35 5.36 4.41
N GLY A 270 -1.41 5.60 5.33
CA GLY A 270 -1.64 5.63 6.77
C GLY A 270 -2.44 6.84 7.25
N PRO A 271 -3.35 6.69 8.23
CA PRO A 271 -3.95 7.82 8.90
C PRO A 271 -2.95 8.44 9.89
N VAL A 272 -2.56 9.71 9.66
CA VAL A 272 -1.46 10.36 10.40
C VAL A 272 -1.91 11.39 11.44
N ASP A 273 -3.15 11.87 11.34
CA ASP A 273 -3.83 12.76 12.27
C ASP A 273 -5.27 12.26 12.47
N LEU A 274 -5.49 11.49 13.53
CA LEU A 274 -6.78 10.86 13.79
C LEU A 274 -7.84 11.87 14.24
N ARG A 275 -7.43 12.98 14.84
CA ARG A 275 -8.37 14.04 15.23
C ARG A 275 -8.90 14.73 13.98
N ALA A 276 -8.01 15.10 13.07
CA ALA A 276 -8.38 15.70 11.80
C ALA A 276 -9.27 14.77 10.98
N GLY A 277 -8.97 13.46 10.96
CA GLY A 277 -9.80 12.45 10.29
C GLY A 277 -11.20 12.30 10.89
N TYR A 278 -11.33 12.40 12.21
CA TYR A 278 -12.65 12.37 12.88
C TYR A 278 -13.48 13.64 12.61
N GLU A 279 -12.84 14.81 12.68
CA GLU A 279 -13.51 16.09 12.50
C GLU A 279 -13.92 16.31 11.04
N ARG A 280 -13.11 15.82 10.09
CA ARG A 280 -13.30 15.99 8.64
C ARG A 280 -13.25 14.63 7.91
N PRO A 281 -14.22 13.73 8.11
CA PRO A 281 -14.24 12.45 7.42
C PRO A 281 -14.40 12.64 5.90
N PRO A 282 -14.03 11.63 5.09
CA PRO A 282 -14.24 11.67 3.64
C PRO A 282 -15.72 11.76 3.28
N ILE A 283 -16.01 12.25 2.06
CA ILE A 283 -17.37 12.29 1.50
C ILE A 283 -17.31 11.66 0.09
N PRO A 284 -17.98 10.52 -0.15
CA PRO A 284 -18.70 9.69 0.82
C PRO A 284 -17.78 9.05 1.88
N ASP A 285 -18.35 8.60 3.00
CA ASP A 285 -17.64 7.87 4.07
C ASP A 285 -18.08 6.39 4.09
N PRO A 286 -17.41 5.51 3.33
CA PRO A 286 -17.88 4.13 3.15
C PRO A 286 -17.71 3.26 4.40
N ILE A 287 -16.85 3.64 5.35
CA ILE A 287 -16.50 2.81 6.52
C ILE A 287 -17.00 3.38 7.86
N ASP A 288 -17.67 4.53 7.85
CA ASP A 288 -18.01 5.30 9.06
C ASP A 288 -16.76 5.58 9.90
N THR A 289 -15.94 6.50 9.39
CA THR A 289 -14.64 6.87 9.95
C THR A 289 -14.76 7.27 11.42
N ARG A 290 -15.86 7.92 11.82
CA ARG A 290 -16.09 8.31 13.21
C ARG A 290 -16.33 7.10 14.10
N ALA A 291 -17.22 6.19 13.70
CA ALA A 291 -17.46 4.97 14.45
C ALA A 291 -16.19 4.10 14.57
N VAL A 292 -15.41 4.00 13.49
CA VAL A 292 -14.11 3.29 13.51
C VAL A 292 -13.14 3.89 14.53
N LEU A 293 -13.02 5.22 14.58
CA LEU A 293 -12.12 5.90 15.51
C LEU A 293 -12.62 5.82 16.95
N GLU A 294 -13.93 5.86 17.19
CA GLU A 294 -14.52 5.66 18.51
C GLU A 294 -14.36 4.23 19.01
N ASP A 295 -14.51 3.22 18.15
CA ASP A 295 -14.22 1.82 18.48
C ASP A 295 -12.74 1.64 18.87
N PHE A 296 -11.84 2.30 18.14
CA PHE A 296 -10.39 2.21 18.35
C PHE A 296 -9.91 2.93 19.61
N LEU A 297 -10.37 4.17 19.84
CA LEU A 297 -9.89 5.05 20.91
C LEU A 297 -10.78 5.05 22.15
N GLY A 298 -12.02 4.55 22.04
CA GLY A 298 -12.96 4.43 23.15
C GLY A 298 -13.74 5.71 23.48
N GLY A 299 -13.76 6.69 22.59
CA GLY A 299 -14.53 7.92 22.71
C GLY A 299 -14.22 8.92 21.61
N THR A 300 -14.90 10.07 21.62
CA THR A 300 -14.70 11.16 20.66
C THR A 300 -13.44 12.00 20.97
N PRO A 301 -12.95 12.87 20.06
CA PRO A 301 -11.82 13.76 20.35
C PRO A 301 -12.04 14.69 21.54
N GLN A 302 -13.29 15.00 21.87
CA GLN A 302 -13.64 15.82 23.03
C GLN A 302 -13.57 15.02 24.34
N GLN A 303 -13.88 13.73 24.29
CA GLN A 303 -13.90 12.84 25.46
C GLN A 303 -12.50 12.32 25.80
N VAL A 304 -11.72 11.92 24.78
CA VAL A 304 -10.38 11.31 24.94
C VAL A 304 -9.30 12.03 24.11
N PRO A 305 -9.13 13.36 24.25
CA PRO A 305 -8.21 14.15 23.39
C PRO A 305 -6.76 13.65 23.45
N HIS A 306 -6.32 13.14 24.61
CA HIS A 306 -4.97 12.60 24.78
C HIS A 306 -4.73 11.33 23.95
N LEU A 307 -5.74 10.46 23.77
CA LEU A 307 -5.61 9.25 22.96
C LEU A 307 -5.54 9.59 21.47
N TYR A 308 -6.34 10.54 20.99
CA TYR A 308 -6.23 11.03 19.62
C TYR A 308 -4.84 11.62 19.32
N HIS A 309 -4.26 12.36 20.28
CA HIS A 309 -2.90 12.88 20.14
C HIS A 309 -1.86 11.75 20.17
N GLN A 310 -1.96 10.81 21.11
CA GLN A 310 -1.01 9.70 21.21
C GLN A 310 -1.09 8.73 20.02
N ALA A 311 -2.26 8.59 19.40
CA ALA A 311 -2.48 7.73 18.26
C ALA A 311 -2.21 8.43 16.91
N SER A 312 -1.71 9.66 16.89
CA SER A 312 -1.44 10.39 15.64
C SER A 312 0.06 10.55 15.38
N PRO A 313 0.64 9.82 14.40
CA PRO A 313 2.06 9.84 14.06
C PRO A 313 2.63 11.25 13.85
N ILE A 314 1.82 12.18 13.33
CA ILE A 314 2.24 13.55 13.04
C ILE A 314 2.78 14.27 14.28
N HIS A 315 2.36 13.91 15.49
CA HIS A 315 2.83 14.55 16.73
C HIS A 315 4.21 14.06 17.20
N TYR A 316 4.73 12.97 16.65
CA TYR A 316 6.04 12.42 17.01
C TYR A 316 7.16 12.89 16.07
N VAL A 317 6.82 13.67 15.03
CA VAL A 317 7.80 14.20 14.08
C VAL A 317 8.77 15.16 14.78
N ARG A 318 10.06 14.80 14.72
CA ARG A 318 11.22 15.57 15.20
C ARG A 318 12.39 15.39 14.22
N PRO A 319 13.49 16.15 14.33
CA PRO A 319 14.71 15.87 13.56
C PRO A 319 15.25 14.46 13.82
N GLU A 320 16.10 13.97 12.91
CA GLU A 320 16.82 12.69 13.04
C GLU A 320 15.92 11.44 13.06
N LEU A 321 14.75 11.51 12.41
CA LEU A 321 13.92 10.34 12.19
C LEU A 321 14.43 9.50 11.00
N PRO A 322 14.21 8.17 11.02
CA PRO A 322 14.53 7.31 9.88
C PRO A 322 13.87 7.79 8.58
N PRO A 323 14.56 7.62 7.43
CA PRO A 323 13.97 7.89 6.12
C PRO A 323 12.58 7.27 5.97
N THR A 324 11.62 8.05 5.46
CA THR A 324 10.23 7.62 5.29
C THR A 324 9.81 7.65 3.83
N LEU A 325 9.23 6.57 3.33
CA LEU A 325 8.50 6.54 2.07
C LEU A 325 6.99 6.61 2.36
N LEU A 326 6.34 7.65 1.84
CA LEU A 326 4.90 7.85 1.94
C LEU A 326 4.26 7.50 0.59
N VAL A 327 3.40 6.48 0.55
CA VAL A 327 2.71 5.98 -0.64
C VAL A 327 1.21 6.19 -0.49
N TYR A 328 0.64 7.14 -1.24
CA TYR A 328 -0.76 7.52 -1.12
C TYR A 328 -1.52 7.41 -2.44
N ALA A 329 -2.74 6.92 -2.35
CA ALA A 329 -3.71 6.97 -3.43
C ALA A 329 -4.24 8.41 -3.59
N GLY A 330 -4.23 8.94 -4.82
CA GLY A 330 -4.68 10.31 -5.10
C GLY A 330 -6.20 10.48 -4.95
N ARG A 331 -6.95 9.39 -5.04
CA ARG A 331 -8.39 9.32 -4.86
C ARG A 331 -8.75 8.44 -3.67
N ASP A 332 -7.93 8.47 -2.62
CA ASP A 332 -8.23 7.72 -1.41
C ASP A 332 -9.46 8.33 -0.71
N HIS A 333 -10.58 7.59 -0.70
CA HIS A 333 -11.83 8.01 -0.07
C HIS A 333 -12.03 7.43 1.33
N ILE A 334 -10.97 6.86 1.94
CA ILE A 334 -10.99 6.41 3.33
C ILE A 334 -10.04 7.30 4.15
N VAL A 335 -8.77 7.36 3.75
CA VAL A 335 -7.76 8.21 4.36
C VAL A 335 -7.38 9.29 3.36
N GLN A 336 -7.92 10.49 3.52
CA GLN A 336 -7.66 11.57 2.56
C GLN A 336 -6.15 11.84 2.42
N PRO A 337 -5.64 11.92 1.17
CA PRO A 337 -4.20 12.04 0.92
C PRO A 337 -3.61 13.37 1.41
N SER A 338 -4.46 14.38 1.67
CA SER A 338 -4.06 15.65 2.29
C SER A 338 -3.41 15.45 3.66
N TYR A 339 -3.87 14.48 4.47
CA TYR A 339 -3.24 14.19 5.76
C TYR A 339 -1.82 13.65 5.57
N GLY A 340 -1.62 12.74 4.60
CA GLY A 340 -0.29 12.26 4.21
C GLY A 340 0.62 13.41 3.74
N GLN A 341 0.07 14.38 3.01
CA GLN A 341 0.80 15.59 2.61
C GLN A 341 1.20 16.45 3.82
N ASP A 342 0.34 16.58 4.83
CA ASP A 342 0.68 17.30 6.06
C ASP A 342 1.87 16.63 6.78
N LEU A 343 1.87 15.29 6.88
CA LEU A 343 3.02 14.54 7.42
C LEU A 343 4.28 14.73 6.57
N TYR A 344 4.16 14.64 5.25
CA TYR A 344 5.27 14.88 4.31
C TYR A 344 5.91 16.25 4.53
N GLN A 345 5.10 17.32 4.57
CA GLN A 345 5.59 18.68 4.77
C GLN A 345 6.24 18.83 6.14
N LYS A 346 5.66 18.23 7.18
CA LYS A 346 6.23 18.30 8.53
C LYS A 346 7.57 17.59 8.61
N LEU A 347 7.69 16.37 8.07
CA LEU A 347 8.96 15.62 8.01
C LEU A 347 10.03 16.39 7.25
N LYS A 348 9.67 16.97 6.10
CA LYS A 348 10.59 17.79 5.29
C LYS A 348 11.03 19.05 6.04
N ALA A 349 10.10 19.75 6.71
CA ALA A 349 10.38 20.97 7.46
C ALA A 349 11.31 20.74 8.66
N THR A 350 11.29 19.54 9.25
CA THR A 350 12.21 19.14 10.34
C THR A 350 13.51 18.52 9.84
N GLY A 351 13.79 18.57 8.53
CA GLY A 351 15.03 18.08 7.94
C GLY A 351 15.12 16.56 7.76
N ASN A 352 14.02 15.83 7.93
CA ASN A 352 14.03 14.38 7.72
C ASN A 352 13.99 14.02 6.24
N ARG A 353 14.59 12.88 5.90
CA ARG A 353 14.50 12.31 4.56
C ARG A 353 13.11 11.71 4.37
N VAL A 354 12.37 12.23 3.40
CA VAL A 354 11.03 11.75 3.11
C VAL A 354 10.77 11.76 1.61
N VAL A 355 10.24 10.66 1.09
CA VAL A 355 9.79 10.52 -0.30
C VAL A 355 8.27 10.54 -0.33
N TRP A 356 7.71 11.35 -1.22
CA TRP A 356 6.28 11.37 -1.51
C TRP A 356 5.99 10.63 -2.83
N LEU A 357 5.19 9.57 -2.75
CA LEU A 357 4.68 8.82 -3.88
C LEU A 357 3.15 8.93 -3.88
N SER A 358 2.60 9.66 -4.84
CA SER A 358 1.15 9.74 -5.03
C SER A 358 0.75 9.09 -6.34
N ILE A 359 -0.32 8.29 -6.33
CA ILE A 359 -0.86 7.61 -7.51
C ILE A 359 -2.23 8.21 -7.85
N PRO A 360 -2.32 9.12 -8.83
CA PRO A 360 -3.51 9.98 -9.02
C PRO A 360 -4.84 9.27 -9.24
N TRP A 361 -4.82 8.06 -9.82
CA TRP A 361 -6.04 7.30 -10.15
C TRP A 361 -6.40 6.23 -9.12
N ALA A 362 -5.47 5.90 -8.21
CA ALA A 362 -5.67 4.82 -7.24
C ALA A 362 -6.63 5.26 -6.12
N ASP A 363 -7.34 4.29 -5.56
CA ASP A 363 -8.14 4.42 -4.34
C ASP A 363 -7.44 3.72 -3.15
N HIS A 364 -8.00 3.81 -1.95
CA HIS A 364 -7.48 3.17 -0.74
C HIS A 364 -7.23 1.67 -0.97
N ALA A 365 -6.15 1.13 -0.41
CA ALA A 365 -5.86 -0.30 -0.51
C ALA A 365 -5.71 -0.85 -1.96
N PHE A 366 -5.28 0.00 -2.90
CA PHE A 366 -5.03 -0.39 -4.31
C PHE A 366 -4.12 -1.61 -4.46
N ASP A 367 -3.22 -1.85 -3.50
CA ASP A 367 -2.27 -2.95 -3.51
C ASP A 367 -2.83 -4.30 -3.08
N THR A 368 -4.09 -4.35 -2.67
CA THR A 368 -4.85 -5.60 -2.53
C THR A 368 -4.99 -6.33 -3.86
N VAL A 369 -5.05 -5.58 -4.98
CA VAL A 369 -4.85 -6.13 -6.31
C VAL A 369 -3.34 -6.13 -6.58
N PHE A 370 -2.64 -7.16 -6.11
CA PHE A 370 -1.18 -7.19 -6.09
C PHE A 370 -0.52 -6.98 -7.47
N HIS A 371 -1.17 -7.42 -8.54
CA HIS A 371 -0.69 -7.23 -9.92
C HIS A 371 -1.34 -6.02 -10.62
N GLY A 372 -2.08 -5.19 -9.89
CA GLY A 372 -2.76 -4.01 -10.39
C GLY A 372 -1.80 -2.93 -10.90
N VAL A 373 -2.29 -2.08 -11.80
CA VAL A 373 -1.51 -0.99 -12.41
C VAL A 373 -0.85 -0.10 -11.35
N SER A 374 -1.58 0.25 -10.30
CA SER A 374 -1.08 1.10 -9.23
C SER A 374 -0.04 0.38 -8.38
N ASN A 375 -0.30 -0.88 -8.02
CA ASN A 375 0.65 -1.63 -7.19
C ASN A 375 1.95 -1.94 -7.91
N GLN A 376 1.93 -2.22 -9.22
CA GLN A 376 3.17 -2.40 -9.97
C GLN A 376 4.07 -1.16 -9.92
N LEU A 377 3.48 0.04 -10.01
CA LEU A 377 4.21 1.30 -9.87
C LEU A 377 4.72 1.52 -8.43
N ALA A 378 3.86 1.29 -7.43
CA ALA A 378 4.22 1.42 -6.02
C ALA A 378 5.35 0.46 -5.64
N LEU A 379 5.23 -0.81 -6.02
CA LEU A 379 6.20 -1.88 -5.77
C LEU A 379 7.56 -1.57 -6.40
N TYR A 380 7.56 -1.07 -7.65
CA TYR A 380 8.78 -0.65 -8.36
C TYR A 380 9.58 0.41 -7.58
N HIS A 381 8.91 1.39 -6.98
CA HIS A 381 9.62 2.43 -6.20
C HIS A 381 9.92 1.97 -4.77
N THR A 382 9.05 1.15 -4.19
CA THR A 382 9.21 0.61 -2.83
C THR A 382 10.43 -0.30 -2.74
N GLU A 383 10.66 -1.19 -3.71
CA GLU A 383 11.85 -2.07 -3.70
C GLU A 383 13.16 -1.27 -3.78
N ARG A 384 13.18 -0.16 -4.54
CA ARG A 384 14.34 0.73 -4.67
C ARG A 384 14.60 1.53 -3.41
N PHE A 385 13.53 2.06 -2.80
CA PHE A 385 13.63 2.76 -1.51
C PHE A 385 14.11 1.83 -0.40
N LEU A 386 13.51 0.64 -0.30
CA LEU A 386 13.88 -0.37 0.69
C LEU A 386 15.35 -0.79 0.54
N ALA A 387 15.78 -1.07 -0.68
CA ALA A 387 17.16 -1.46 -0.96
C ALA A 387 18.17 -0.36 -0.62
N TRP A 388 17.87 0.90 -0.95
CA TRP A 388 18.69 2.03 -0.56
C TRP A 388 18.76 2.19 0.96
N ALA A 389 17.61 2.09 1.63
CA ALA A 389 17.51 2.27 3.07
C ALA A 389 18.26 1.17 3.84
N LEU A 390 18.26 -0.06 3.32
CA LEU A 390 18.87 -1.24 3.91
C LEU A 390 20.25 -1.60 3.32
N ALA A 391 20.87 -0.71 2.53
CA ALA A 391 22.23 -0.92 2.04
C ALA A 391 23.23 -1.10 3.21
N ALA A 392 24.30 -1.88 2.99
CA ALA A 392 25.25 -2.25 4.05
C ALA A 392 25.92 -1.05 4.74
N GLU A 393 26.11 0.07 4.02
CA GLU A 393 26.57 1.32 4.60
C GLU A 393 25.37 2.24 4.92
N PRO A 394 25.28 2.82 6.13
CA PRO A 394 24.24 3.79 6.43
C PRO A 394 24.39 5.02 5.53
N PRO A 395 23.28 5.63 5.07
CA PRO A 395 23.37 6.81 4.22
C PRO A 395 24.05 7.96 4.99
N CYS A 396 25.18 8.48 4.48
CA CYS A 396 25.85 9.67 5.04
C CYS A 396 24.82 10.74 5.38
N PRO A 397 24.91 11.40 6.56
CA PRO A 397 23.91 12.34 7.07
C PRO A 397 23.55 13.47 6.12
#